data_AF-A0A4Q3IYI4-F1
#
_entry.id   AF-A0A4Q3IYI4-F1
#
_cell.length_a   1.000
_cell.length_b   1.000
_cell.length_c   1.000
_cell.angle_alpha   90.00
_cell.angle_beta   90.00
_cell.angle_gamma   90.00
#
_symmetry.space_group_name_H-M   'P 1'
#
loop_
_entity.id
_entity.type
_entity.pdbx_description
1 polymer ?
#
loop_
_entity_poly.entity_id
_entity_poly.type
_entity_poly.pdbx_seq_one_letter_code
_entity_poly.pdbx_strand_id
1 'polypeptide(L)'
;EDQGADRLSVLDTTGVALIADGARVPHLLVDQGGADGFLASQLMPEKLEAACAAAGQPLQLRMQQGYDHSYYFISSFMAEHLRWHAERL
;
A
#
# COMPACT_ATOMS: atom_id res chain seq x y z
N GLU A 1 -21.78 31.84 15.03
CA GLU A 1 -21.07 31.89 13.74
C GLU A 1 -20.58 30.50 13.43
N ASP A 2 -21.33 29.80 12.60
CA ASP A 2 -21.09 28.42 12.16
C ASP A 2 -20.29 28.50 10.86
N GLN A 3 -18.95 28.45 10.95
CA GLN A 3 -18.11 28.28 9.77
C GLN A 3 -18.07 26.79 9.47
N GLY A 4 -18.82 26.40 8.44
CA GLY A 4 -18.77 25.07 7.85
C GLY A 4 -17.32 24.70 7.52
N ALA A 5 -16.73 23.88 8.37
CA ALA A 5 -15.51 23.18 8.06
C ALA A 5 -15.80 22.30 6.85
N ASP A 6 -15.10 22.57 5.75
CA ASP A 6 -15.14 21.81 4.52
C ASP A 6 -15.08 20.30 4.83
N ARG A 7 -16.09 19.54 4.39
CA ARG A 7 -16.21 18.09 4.65
C ARG A 7 -15.02 17.30 4.08
N LEU A 8 -14.19 17.92 3.24
CA LEU A 8 -12.94 17.38 2.72
C LEU A 8 -11.76 17.50 3.69
N SER A 9 -11.82 18.39 4.69
CA SER A 9 -10.71 18.67 5.63
C SER A 9 -10.57 17.67 6.78
N VAL A 10 -11.43 16.65 6.85
CA VAL A 10 -11.48 15.65 7.95
C VAL A 10 -11.27 14.22 7.44
N LEU A 11 -11.05 14.01 6.14
CA LEU A 11 -10.87 12.67 5.58
C LEU A 11 -9.40 12.24 5.68
N ASP A 12 -9.17 11.12 6.37
CA ASP A 12 -7.89 10.43 6.34
C ASP A 12 -7.66 9.88 4.92
N THR A 13 -6.63 10.39 4.25
CA THR A 13 -6.32 10.03 2.86
C THR A 13 -5.32 8.88 2.76
N THR A 14 -5.00 8.22 3.87
CA THR A 14 -4.16 7.02 3.82
C THR A 14 -4.85 5.93 3.02
N GLY A 15 -4.07 5.11 2.30
CA GLY A 15 -4.61 3.99 1.53
C GLY A 15 -5.45 3.04 2.40
N VAL A 16 -5.07 2.84 3.67
CA VAL A 16 -5.81 2.03 4.64
C VAL A 16 -7.20 2.62 4.90
N ALA A 17 -7.28 3.92 5.22
CA ALA A 17 -8.56 4.59 5.46
C ALA A 17 -9.44 4.56 4.21
N LEU A 18 -8.88 4.85 3.03
CA LEU A 18 -9.63 4.81 1.77
C LEU A 18 -10.21 3.42 1.48
N ILE A 19 -9.46 2.35 1.71
CA ILE A 19 -9.94 0.98 1.53
C ILE A 19 -11.04 0.64 2.53
N ALA A 20 -10.87 1.04 3.80
CA ALA A 20 -11.89 0.88 4.83
C ALA A 20 -13.20 1.61 4.47
N ASP A 21 -13.09 2.79 3.86
CA ASP A 21 -14.21 3.63 3.42
C ASP A 21 -14.85 3.19 2.09
N GLY A 22 -14.37 2.08 1.51
CA GLY A 22 -15.01 1.46 0.34
C GLY A 22 -14.30 1.71 -0.98
N ALA A 23 -13.16 2.41 -1.01
CA ALA A 23 -12.36 2.52 -2.23
C ALA A 23 -11.84 1.15 -2.66
N ARG A 24 -11.89 0.85 -3.97
CA ARG A 24 -11.45 -0.43 -4.54
C ARG A 24 -10.64 -0.20 -5.80
N VAL A 25 -9.68 -1.09 -6.04
CA VAL A 25 -8.93 -1.19 -7.29
C VAL A 25 -8.97 -2.64 -7.80
N PRO A 26 -8.88 -2.90 -9.11
CA PRO A 26 -8.97 -4.27 -9.64
C PRO A 26 -7.91 -5.21 -9.06
N HIS A 27 -6.68 -4.71 -8.95
CA HIS A 27 -5.52 -5.46 -8.47
C HIS A 27 -4.57 -4.54 -7.71
N LEU A 28 -3.93 -5.08 -6.68
CA LEU A 28 -2.92 -4.37 -5.89
C LEU A 28 -1.73 -5.29 -5.63
N LEU A 29 -0.52 -4.85 -5.98
CA LEU A 29 0.75 -5.53 -5.71
C LEU A 29 1.63 -4.63 -4.85
N VAL A 30 2.20 -5.18 -3.78
CA VAL A 30 3.16 -4.51 -2.90
C VAL A 30 4.34 -5.43 -2.67
N ASP A 31 5.56 -4.94 -2.90
CA ASP A 31 6.79 -5.56 -2.43
C ASP A 31 7.34 -4.71 -1.27
N GLN A 32 7.72 -5.37 -0.18
CA GLN A 32 8.27 -4.73 1.00
C GLN A 32 9.59 -5.41 1.38
N GLY A 33 10.65 -4.62 1.53
CA GLY A 33 11.92 -5.10 2.08
C GLY A 33 11.75 -5.57 3.54
N GLY A 34 12.16 -6.81 3.82
CA GLY A 34 12.07 -7.40 5.16
C GLY A 34 13.14 -6.91 6.15
N ALA A 35 14.20 -6.29 5.65
CA ALA A 35 15.25 -5.64 6.44
C ALA A 35 15.14 -4.10 6.39
N ASP A 36 13.98 -3.58 5.98
CA ASP A 36 13.72 -2.14 5.92
C ASP A 36 13.63 -1.54 7.33
N GLY A 37 14.46 -0.51 7.59
CA GLY A 37 14.51 0.18 8.88
C GLY A 37 13.24 0.95 9.24
N PHE A 38 12.34 1.18 8.29
CA PHE A 38 11.07 1.88 8.49
C PHE A 38 9.87 0.94 8.62
N LEU A 39 10.10 -0.38 8.50
CA LEU A 39 9.04 -1.39 8.41
C LEU A 39 8.00 -1.28 9.53
N ALA A 40 8.44 -1.30 10.79
CA ALA A 40 7.54 -1.33 11.94
C ALA A 40 7.03 0.06 12.39
N SER A 41 7.71 1.14 12.01
CA SER A 41 7.45 2.48 12.55
C SER A 41 6.65 3.37 11.60
N GLN A 42 6.82 3.19 10.29
CA GLN A 42 6.19 4.06 9.28
C GLN A 42 5.37 3.27 8.27
N LEU A 43 5.89 2.13 7.78
CA LEU A 43 5.29 1.41 6.66
C LEU A 43 4.13 0.52 7.10
N MET A 44 4.36 -0.34 8.09
CA MET A 44 3.35 -1.22 8.72
C MET A 44 2.44 -1.91 7.69
N PRO A 45 3.01 -2.67 6.73
CA PRO A 45 2.24 -3.30 5.64
C PRO A 45 1.13 -4.23 6.15
N GLU A 46 1.24 -4.75 7.37
CA GLU A 46 0.21 -5.55 8.04
C GLU A 46 -1.11 -4.79 8.24
N LYS A 47 -1.06 -3.45 8.39
CA LYS A 47 -2.27 -2.62 8.48
C LYS A 47 -3.01 -2.58 7.14
N LEU A 48 -2.26 -2.48 6.04
CA LEU A 48 -2.83 -2.54 4.70
C LEU A 48 -3.39 -3.93 4.40
N GLU A 49 -2.68 -4.99 4.77
CA GLU A 49 -3.14 -6.36 4.62
C GLU A 49 -4.46 -6.60 5.37
N ALA A 50 -4.54 -6.19 6.65
CA ALA A 50 -5.75 -6.30 7.45
C ALA A 50 -6.92 -5.51 6.85
N ALA A 51 -6.68 -4.29 6.38
CA ALA A 51 -7.69 -3.47 5.73
C ALA A 51 -8.20 -4.11 4.43
N CYS A 52 -7.29 -4.60 3.58
CA CYS A 52 -7.65 -5.29 2.35
C CYS A 52 -8.46 -6.56 2.61
N ALA A 53 -8.05 -7.37 3.60
CA ALA A 53 -8.75 -8.59 3.99
C ALA A 53 -10.18 -8.29 4.49
N ALA A 54 -10.35 -7.28 5.36
CA ALA A 54 -11.66 -6.86 5.85
C ALA A 54 -12.55 -6.30 4.72
N ALA A 55 -11.96 -5.60 3.76
CA ALA A 55 -12.63 -4.96 2.65
C ALA A 55 -12.93 -5.88 1.45
N GLY A 56 -12.35 -7.09 1.43
CA GLY A 56 -12.36 -7.97 0.26
C GLY A 56 -11.58 -7.41 -0.94
N GLN A 57 -10.62 -6.50 -0.71
CA GLN A 57 -9.76 -5.92 -1.74
C GLN A 57 -8.63 -6.91 -2.08
N PRO A 58 -8.49 -7.37 -3.34
CA PRO A 58 -7.38 -8.23 -3.73
C PRO A 58 -6.04 -7.52 -3.54
N LEU A 59 -5.18 -8.10 -2.69
CA LEU A 59 -3.82 -7.65 -2.41
C LEU A 59 -2.85 -8.82 -2.58
N GLN A 60 -1.80 -8.58 -3.35
CA GLN A 60 -0.61 -9.41 -3.39
C GLN A 60 0.52 -8.68 -2.65
N LEU A 61 0.73 -9.01 -1.38
CA LEU A 61 1.82 -8.48 -0.57
C LEU A 61 2.97 -9.50 -0.53
N ARG A 62 4.18 -9.07 -0.89
CA ARG A 62 5.39 -9.89 -0.91
C ARG A 62 6.45 -9.31 0.01
N MET A 63 6.84 -10.06 1.03
CA MET A 63 7.96 -9.70 1.91
C MET A 63 9.28 -10.20 1.33
N GLN A 64 10.15 -9.28 0.94
CA GLN A 64 11.44 -9.56 0.31
C GLN A 64 12.54 -9.60 1.38
N GLN A 65 12.84 -10.80 1.87
CA GLN A 65 13.76 -11.01 2.98
C GLN A 65 15.17 -10.48 2.66
N GLY A 66 15.76 -9.76 3.61
CA GLY A 66 17.11 -9.19 3.48
C GLY A 66 17.19 -7.90 2.65
N TYR A 67 16.11 -7.47 2.01
CA TYR A 67 16.08 -6.20 1.27
C TYR A 67 15.73 -5.02 2.18
N ASP A 68 16.35 -3.88 1.90
CA ASP A 68 16.20 -2.62 2.64
C ASP A 68 15.28 -1.63 1.91
N HIS A 69 15.36 -0.35 2.27
CA HIS A 69 14.58 0.76 1.67
C HIS A 69 15.25 1.40 0.44
N SER A 70 16.35 0.84 -0.07
CA SER A 70 17.17 1.52 -1.06
C SER A 70 16.67 1.33 -2.50
N TYR A 71 17.24 2.09 -3.43
CA TYR A 71 17.06 1.85 -4.87
C TYR A 71 17.60 0.49 -5.32
N TYR A 72 18.49 -0.15 -4.57
CA TYR A 72 18.91 -1.52 -4.86
C TYR A 72 17.73 -2.48 -4.72
N PHE A 73 16.94 -2.35 -3.65
CA PHE A 73 15.68 -3.10 -3.49
C PHE A 73 14.71 -2.81 -4.64
N ILE A 74 14.44 -1.52 -4.90
CA ILE A 74 13.48 -1.12 -5.94
C ILE A 74 13.87 -1.69 -7.32
N SER A 75 15.13 -1.51 -7.73
CA SER A 75 15.61 -1.97 -9.03
C SER A 75 15.59 -3.49 -9.19
N SER A 76 15.76 -4.25 -8.09
CA SER A 76 15.74 -5.71 -8.10
C SER A 76 14.37 -6.27 -8.53
N PHE A 77 13.28 -5.62 -8.11
CA PHE A 77 11.91 -6.08 -8.40
C PHE A 77 11.17 -5.24 -9.45
N MET A 78 11.76 -4.13 -9.92
CA MET A 78 11.16 -3.23 -10.92
C MET A 78 10.68 -3.96 -12.18
N ALA A 79 11.51 -4.85 -12.74
CA ALA A 79 11.16 -5.57 -13.96
C ALA A 79 9.93 -6.48 -13.77
N GLU A 80 9.73 -7.04 -12.57
CA GLU A 80 8.54 -7.82 -12.25
C GLU A 80 7.30 -6.94 -12.13
N HIS A 81 7.40 -5.77 -11.49
CA HIS A 81 6.30 -4.80 -11.41
C HIS A 81 5.84 -4.36 -12.80
N LEU A 82 6.78 -4.05 -13.70
CA LEU A 82 6.46 -3.66 -15.07
C LEU A 82 5.71 -4.76 -15.83
N ARG A 83 6.15 -6.02 -15.72
CA ARG A 83 5.45 -7.15 -16.33
C ARG A 83 4.07 -7.37 -15.72
N TRP A 84 3.97 -7.30 -14.40
CA TRP A 84 2.70 -7.47 -13.68
C TRP A 84 1.66 -6.45 -14.13
N HIS A 85 2.06 -5.19 -14.32
CA HIS A 85 1.22 -4.15 -14.89
C HIS A 85 0.89 -4.40 -16.37
N ALA A 86 1.89 -4.76 -17.20
CA ALA A 86 1.71 -5.00 -18.62
C ALA A 86 0.69 -6.11 -18.92
N GLU A 87 0.61 -7.13 -18.07
CA GLU A 87 -0.39 -8.22 -18.16
C GLU A 87 -1.83 -7.77 -17.83
N ARG A 88 -2.01 -6.57 -17.26
CA ARG A 88 -3.28 -6.06 -16.70
C ARG A 88 -3.68 -4.70 -17.27
N LEU A 89 -3.03 -4.27 -18.36
CA LEU A 89 -3.39 -3.07 -19.12
C LEU A 89 -4.62 -3.29 -20.02
#